data_AF-A0A944TEI8-F1
#
_entry.id   AF-A0A944TEI8-F1
#
_cell.length_a   1.000
_cell.length_b   1.000
_cell.length_c   1.000
_cell.angle_alpha   90.00
_cell.angle_beta   90.00
_cell.angle_gamma   90.00
#
_symmetry.space_group_name_H-M   'P 1'
#
loop_
_entity.id
_entity.type
_entity.pdbx_description
1 polymer ?
#
loop_
_entity_poly.entity_id
_entity_poly.type
_entity_poly.pdbx_seq_one_letter_code
_entity_poly.pdbx_strand_id
1 'polypeptide(L)'
;MNEITSTPSIDTELKSRHEAFARAYAAGAGGAGAARSAGYGPAGAAQRASELLRRDDVAARIAELNGETAAADREERRELITKLEPVFESALEAADIDAVLQVVELQARIRGFISGGATIRPRGFRSSAPGAYDPSAGHMAFLDHLDEIAARKAKPEAA
;
A
#
# COMPACT_ATOMS: atom_id res chain seq x y z
N MET A 1 48.23 22.84 30.32
CA MET A 1 47.00 22.90 31.13
C MET A 1 45.89 23.50 30.28
N ASN A 2 44.87 22.70 29.95
CA ASN A 2 43.46 23.02 30.20
C ASN A 2 42.63 21.86 29.68
N GLU A 3 42.21 21.03 30.64
CA GLU A 3 41.28 19.93 30.48
C GLU A 3 39.94 20.48 30.01
N ILE A 4 39.50 20.06 28.83
CA ILE A 4 38.09 20.13 28.47
C ILE A 4 37.45 18.96 29.21
N THR A 5 36.98 19.22 30.43
CA THR A 5 36.07 18.34 31.14
C THR A 5 34.79 18.25 30.33
N SER A 6 34.77 17.30 29.40
CA SER A 6 33.58 16.90 28.67
C SER A 6 32.61 16.34 29.71
N THR A 7 31.66 17.18 30.11
CA THR A 7 30.55 16.84 31.01
C THR A 7 29.88 15.57 30.45
N PRO A 8 29.90 14.43 31.15
CA PRO A 8 29.15 13.27 30.69
C PRO A 8 27.66 13.58 30.86
N SER A 9 26.93 13.72 29.75
CA SER A 9 25.48 13.82 29.75
C SER A 9 24.94 12.51 30.32
N ILE A 10 24.43 12.53 31.55
CA ILE A 10 23.76 11.40 32.18
C ILE A 10 22.32 11.35 31.65
N ASP A 11 22.16 11.11 30.36
CA ASP A 11 20.90 10.70 29.77
C ASP A 11 20.86 9.18 29.81
N THR A 12 20.64 8.67 31.03
CA THR A 12 20.13 7.33 31.38
C THR A 12 20.35 6.25 30.32
N GLU A 13 21.57 5.73 30.24
CA GLU A 13 21.91 4.59 29.38
C GLU A 13 20.91 3.45 29.63
N LEU A 14 20.08 3.17 28.62
CA LEU A 14 19.03 2.16 28.74
C LEU A 14 19.73 0.82 28.99
N LYS A 15 19.41 0.17 30.13
CA LYS A 15 20.03 -1.11 30.50
C LYS A 15 19.93 -2.07 29.32
N SER A 16 21.00 -2.81 29.01
CA SER A 16 21.07 -3.72 27.85
C SER A 16 19.84 -4.64 27.68
N ARG A 17 19.24 -5.11 28.79
CA ARG A 17 17.99 -5.91 28.76
C ARG A 17 16.73 -5.11 28.37
N HIS A 18 16.64 -3.85 28.75
CA HIS A 18 15.54 -2.97 28.38
C HIS A 18 15.60 -2.60 26.89
N GLU A 19 16.81 -2.35 26.38
CA GLU A 19 17.03 -2.15 24.94
C GLU A 19 16.66 -3.41 24.14
N ALA A 20 17.10 -4.59 24.60
CA ALA A 20 16.72 -5.86 23.98
C ALA A 20 15.20 -6.09 23.99
N PHE A 21 14.52 -5.71 25.08
CA PHE A 21 13.06 -5.74 25.17
C PHE A 21 12.41 -4.78 24.16
N ALA A 22 12.86 -3.53 24.11
CA ALA A 22 12.32 -2.50 23.23
C ALA A 22 12.45 -2.91 21.76
N ARG A 23 13.61 -3.42 21.34
CA ARG A 23 13.83 -3.95 19.99
C ARG A 23 12.91 -5.12 19.66
N ALA A 24 12.80 -6.10 20.55
CA ALA A 24 11.96 -7.26 20.32
C ALA A 24 10.47 -6.87 20.24
N TYR A 25 10.03 -5.93 21.07
CA TYR A 25 8.65 -5.43 21.07
C TYR A 25 8.34 -4.63 19.81
N ALA A 26 9.21 -3.70 19.41
CA ALA A 26 9.06 -2.92 18.18
C ALA A 26 9.07 -3.80 16.91
N ALA A 27 9.82 -4.90 16.92
CA ALA A 27 9.79 -5.91 15.86
C ALA A 27 8.51 -6.76 15.83
N GLY A 28 7.53 -6.51 16.71
CA GLY A 28 6.21 -7.15 16.70
C GLY A 28 6.05 -8.33 17.68
N ALA A 29 7.03 -8.62 18.53
CA ALA A 29 6.84 -9.63 19.57
C ALA A 29 5.82 -9.13 20.61
N GLY A 30 4.84 -9.98 20.98
CA GLY A 30 3.96 -9.69 22.10
C GLY A 30 4.75 -9.47 23.39
N GLY A 31 4.25 -8.66 24.33
CA GLY A 31 5.02 -8.19 25.51
C GLY A 31 5.75 -9.29 26.28
N ALA A 32 5.06 -10.39 26.62
CA ALA A 32 5.69 -11.53 27.29
C ALA A 32 6.76 -12.23 26.43
N GLY A 33 6.58 -12.26 25.10
CA GLY A 33 7.57 -12.75 24.15
C GLY A 33 8.82 -11.87 24.12
N ALA A 34 8.64 -10.55 23.99
CA ALA A 34 9.74 -9.60 24.03
C ALA A 34 10.55 -9.68 25.33
N ALA A 35 9.87 -9.82 26.48
CA ALA A 35 10.53 -9.99 27.76
C ALA A 35 11.34 -11.30 27.84
N ARG A 36 10.84 -12.41 27.31
CA ARG A 36 11.62 -13.65 27.25
C ARG A 36 12.84 -13.51 26.35
N SER A 37 12.69 -12.89 25.18
CA SER A 37 13.80 -12.64 24.25
C SER A 37 14.87 -11.73 24.86
N ALA A 38 14.48 -10.82 25.75
CA ALA A 38 15.38 -9.97 26.52
C ALA A 38 16.04 -10.66 27.73
N GLY A 39 15.76 -11.96 27.96
CA GLY A 39 16.35 -12.76 29.02
C GLY A 39 15.64 -12.66 30.38
N TYR A 40 14.39 -12.17 30.43
CA TYR A 40 13.58 -12.25 31.65
C TYR A 40 13.01 -13.67 31.85
N GLY A 41 12.88 -14.06 33.12
CA GLY A 41 12.37 -15.38 33.49
C GLY A 41 10.93 -15.62 32.99
N PRO A 42 10.60 -16.85 32.54
CA PRO A 42 9.33 -17.14 31.86
C PRO A 42 8.10 -16.96 32.76
N ALA A 43 8.19 -17.33 34.04
CA ALA A 43 7.08 -17.27 34.98
C ALA A 43 6.59 -15.83 35.27
N GLY A 44 7.45 -14.82 35.08
CA GLY A 44 7.13 -13.40 35.33
C GLY A 44 7.17 -12.51 34.09
N ALA A 45 7.37 -13.08 32.89
CA ALA A 45 7.65 -12.30 31.68
C ALA A 45 6.53 -11.32 31.33
N ALA A 46 5.26 -11.70 31.51
CA ALA A 46 4.12 -10.83 31.24
C ALA A 46 4.05 -9.63 32.20
N GLN A 47 4.27 -9.87 33.50
CA GLN A 47 4.33 -8.80 34.50
C GLN A 47 5.50 -7.86 34.22
N ARG A 48 6.69 -8.40 33.92
CA ARG A 48 7.86 -7.60 33.56
C ARG A 48 7.65 -6.77 32.30
N ALA A 49 7.01 -7.34 31.27
CA ALA A 49 6.65 -6.58 30.08
C ALA A 49 5.72 -5.41 30.42
N SER A 50 4.70 -5.64 31.26
CA SER A 50 3.78 -4.58 31.69
C SER A 50 4.47 -3.47 32.49
N GLU A 51 5.43 -3.83 33.34
CA GLU A 51 6.26 -2.86 34.06
C GLU A 51 7.15 -2.06 33.11
N LEU A 52 7.84 -2.73 32.18
CA LEU A 52 8.74 -2.10 31.20
C LEU A 52 8.00 -1.12 30.28
N LEU A 53 6.81 -1.49 29.80
CA LEU A 53 5.98 -0.63 28.94
C LEU A 53 5.49 0.65 29.64
N ARG A 54 5.48 0.70 30.97
CA ARG A 54 5.12 1.90 31.74
C ARG A 54 6.31 2.82 32.02
N ARG A 55 7.54 2.38 31.73
CA ARG A 55 8.71 3.23 31.94
C ARG A 55 8.91 4.16 30.76
N ASP A 56 9.12 5.43 31.05
CA ASP A 56 9.28 6.47 30.02
C ASP A 56 10.48 6.20 29.10
N ASP A 57 11.59 5.70 29.64
CA ASP A 57 12.80 5.37 28.87
C ASP A 57 12.56 4.28 27.82
N VAL A 58 11.89 3.19 28.22
CA VAL A 58 11.53 2.08 27.33
C VAL A 58 10.46 2.50 26.33
N ALA A 59 9.44 3.24 26.77
CA ALA A 59 8.36 3.71 25.90
C ALA A 59 8.87 4.66 24.82
N ALA A 60 9.73 5.62 25.18
CA ALA A 60 10.38 6.53 24.23
C ALA A 60 11.22 5.75 23.20
N ARG A 61 11.98 4.75 23.65
CA ARG A 61 12.81 3.93 22.75
C ARG A 61 11.97 3.07 21.79
N ILE A 62 10.86 2.51 22.24
CA ILE A 62 9.92 1.79 21.36
C ILE A 62 9.32 2.75 20.33
N ALA A 63 8.96 3.97 20.72
CA ALA A 63 8.43 4.96 19.80
C ALA A 63 9.44 5.37 18.73
N GLU A 64 10.70 5.54 19.11
CA GLU A 64 11.82 5.79 18.18
C GLU A 64 11.97 4.66 17.15
N LEU A 65 12.08 3.41 17.61
CA LEU A 65 12.21 2.22 16.75
C LEU A 65 11.02 2.03 15.80
N ASN A 66 9.80 2.31 16.29
CA ASN A 66 8.60 2.30 15.45
C ASN A 66 8.64 3.43 14.41
N GLY A 67 9.19 4.59 14.77
CA GLY A 67 9.40 5.72 13.86
C GLY A 67 10.41 5.40 12.74
N GLU A 68 11.51 4.74 13.09
CA GLU A 68 12.52 4.24 12.14
C GLU A 68 11.91 3.24 11.15
N THR A 69 11.18 2.24 11.67
CA THR A 69 10.47 1.26 10.84
C THR A 69 9.47 1.94 9.92
N ALA A 70 8.65 2.86 10.45
CA ALA A 70 7.67 3.59 9.65
C ALA A 70 8.31 4.51 8.61
N ALA A 71 9.53 5.02 8.85
CA ALA A 71 10.29 5.77 7.87
C ALA A 71 10.82 4.86 6.75
N ALA A 72 11.37 3.70 7.09
CA ALA A 72 11.81 2.69 6.13
C ALA A 72 10.65 2.22 5.24
N ASP A 73 9.50 1.89 5.83
CA ASP A 73 8.28 1.51 5.09
C ASP A 73 7.81 2.61 4.14
N ARG A 74 7.91 3.89 4.56
CA ARG A 74 7.55 5.03 3.69
C ARG A 74 8.50 5.15 2.51
N GLU A 75 9.79 4.88 2.72
CA GLU A 75 10.79 4.91 1.66
C GLU A 75 10.57 3.77 0.65
N GLU A 76 10.38 2.54 1.12
CA GLU A 76 10.11 1.38 0.26
C GLU A 76 8.83 1.59 -0.57
N ARG A 77 7.76 2.08 0.05
CA ARG A 77 6.53 2.45 -0.67
C ARG A 77 6.77 3.52 -1.74
N ARG A 78 7.62 4.51 -1.45
CA ARG A 78 7.99 5.55 -2.42
C ARG A 78 8.74 4.95 -3.60
N GLU A 79 9.68 4.05 -3.35
CA GLU A 79 10.42 3.35 -4.41
C GLU A 79 9.49 2.55 -5.33
N LEU A 80 8.51 1.84 -4.77
CA LEU A 80 7.51 1.11 -5.56
C LEU A 80 6.68 2.05 -6.44
N ILE A 81 6.30 3.22 -5.94
CA ILE A 81 5.54 4.20 -6.72
C ILE A 81 6.40 4.78 -7.84
N THR A 82 7.67 5.10 -7.59
CA THR A 82 8.61 5.56 -8.63
C THR A 82 8.75 4.54 -9.75
N LYS A 83 8.75 3.23 -9.43
CA LYS A 83 8.79 2.16 -10.44
C LYS A 83 7.51 2.08 -11.30
N LEU A 84 6.38 2.59 -10.82
CA LEU A 84 5.12 2.63 -11.56
C LEU A 84 4.99 3.83 -12.49
N GLU A 85 5.73 4.92 -12.24
CA GLU A 85 5.63 6.16 -13.02
C GLU A 85 5.87 5.96 -14.52
N PRO A 86 6.89 5.19 -14.98
CA PRO A 86 7.06 4.96 -16.40
C PRO A 86 5.90 4.20 -17.06
N VAL A 87 5.19 3.36 -16.30
CA VAL A 87 4.02 2.62 -16.79
C VAL A 87 2.81 3.55 -16.93
N PHE A 88 2.64 4.46 -15.98
CA PHE A 88 1.62 5.51 -16.05
C PHE A 88 1.82 6.39 -17.29
N GLU A 89 3.05 6.88 -17.51
CA GLU A 89 3.38 7.73 -18.66
C GLU A 89 3.17 6.99 -19.99
N SER A 90 3.63 5.74 -20.09
CA SER A 90 3.42 4.92 -21.29
C SER A 90 1.93 4.68 -21.59
N ALA A 91 1.11 4.52 -20.55
CA ALA A 91 -0.34 4.36 -20.70
C ALA A 91 -1.03 5.65 -21.13
N LEU A 92 -0.58 6.81 -20.63
CA LEU A 92 -1.04 8.13 -21.09
C LEU A 92 -0.69 8.36 -22.57
N GLU A 93 0.54 8.05 -22.98
CA GLU A 93 0.99 8.15 -24.38
C GLU A 93 0.16 7.26 -25.31
N ALA A 94 -0.20 6.06 -24.86
CA ALA A 94 -1.04 5.12 -25.60
C ALA A 94 -2.55 5.45 -25.56
N ALA A 95 -2.96 6.47 -24.78
CA ALA A 95 -4.36 6.76 -24.47
C ALA A 95 -5.15 5.56 -23.88
N ASP A 96 -4.45 4.65 -23.18
CA ASP A 96 -5.05 3.49 -22.52
C ASP A 96 -5.58 3.89 -21.14
N ILE A 97 -6.83 4.36 -21.13
CA ILE A 97 -7.51 4.85 -19.91
C ILE A 97 -7.65 3.74 -18.86
N ASP A 98 -7.85 2.49 -19.28
CA ASP A 98 -8.00 1.36 -18.35
C ASP A 98 -6.67 1.10 -17.62
N ALA A 99 -5.53 1.12 -18.34
CA ALA A 99 -4.22 0.97 -17.74
C ALA A 99 -3.86 2.14 -16.81
N VAL A 100 -4.17 3.38 -17.21
CA VAL A 100 -3.99 4.58 -16.37
C VAL A 100 -4.73 4.44 -15.03
N LEU A 101 -6.02 4.08 -15.06
CA LEU A 101 -6.82 3.89 -13.85
C LEU A 101 -6.26 2.78 -12.95
N GLN A 102 -5.75 1.70 -13.55
CA GLN A 102 -5.14 0.60 -12.79
C GLN A 102 -3.85 1.02 -12.09
N VAL A 103 -2.98 1.80 -12.74
CA VAL A 103 -1.74 2.29 -12.11
C VAL A 103 -2.05 3.25 -10.96
N VAL A 104 -3.01 4.15 -11.14
CA VAL A 104 -3.46 5.08 -10.09
C VAL A 104 -4.05 4.32 -8.90
N GLU A 105 -4.86 3.28 -9.14
CA GLU A 105 -5.38 2.42 -8.07
C GLU A 105 -4.25 1.74 -7.30
N LEU A 106 -3.26 1.19 -8.01
CA LEU A 106 -2.12 0.51 -7.39
C LEU A 106 -1.29 1.48 -6.54
N GLN A 107 -1.00 2.69 -7.03
CA GLN A 107 -0.33 3.74 -6.28
C GLN A 107 -1.13 4.12 -5.01
N ALA A 108 -2.46 4.22 -5.10
CA ALA A 108 -3.34 4.53 -3.98
C ALA A 108 -3.36 3.41 -2.91
N ARG A 109 -3.34 2.13 -3.34
CA ARG A 109 -3.21 0.98 -2.44
C ARG A 109 -1.85 0.95 -1.74
N ILE A 110 -0.76 1.19 -2.46
CA ILE A 110 0.58 1.27 -1.89
C ILE A 110 0.62 2.37 -0.82
N ARG A 111 0.03 3.55 -1.09
CA ARG A 111 -0.07 4.65 -0.12
C ARG A 111 -1.01 4.37 1.08
N GLY A 112 -1.82 3.31 1.02
CA GLY A 112 -2.79 2.97 2.06
C GLY A 112 -4.11 3.76 1.99
N PHE A 113 -4.37 4.52 0.91
CA PHE A 113 -5.66 5.19 0.72
C PHE A 113 -6.80 4.22 0.47
N ILE A 114 -6.48 3.02 -0.04
CA ILE A 114 -7.44 1.95 -0.30
C ILE A 114 -6.98 0.72 0.46
N SER A 115 -7.83 0.20 1.36
CA SER A 115 -7.56 -0.99 2.17
C SER A 115 -8.52 -2.12 1.78
N GLY A 116 -7.96 -3.27 1.34
CA GLY A 116 -8.75 -4.46 0.97
C GLY A 116 -9.64 -4.30 -0.28
N GLY A 117 -10.22 -5.41 -0.76
CA GLY A 117 -11.12 -5.45 -1.92
C GLY A 117 -10.45 -5.83 -3.25
N ALA A 118 -11.22 -6.43 -4.16
CA ALA A 118 -10.75 -6.84 -5.49
C ALA A 118 -10.18 -5.64 -6.25
N THR A 119 -9.03 -5.83 -6.91
CA THR A 119 -8.47 -4.87 -7.87
C THR A 119 -9.53 -4.51 -8.91
N ILE A 120 -9.65 -3.25 -9.33
CA ILE A 120 -10.45 -2.91 -10.51
C ILE A 120 -9.83 -3.69 -11.66
N ARG A 121 -10.52 -4.76 -12.09
CA ARG A 121 -10.09 -5.49 -13.28
C ARG A 121 -10.40 -4.58 -14.47
N PRO A 122 -9.40 -4.25 -15.31
CA PRO A 122 -9.68 -3.54 -16.55
C PRO A 122 -10.71 -4.34 -17.35
N ARG A 123 -11.68 -3.66 -17.97
CA ARG A 123 -12.74 -4.35 -18.71
C ARG A 123 -12.16 -5.15 -19.88
N GLY A 124 -10.95 -4.83 -20.33
CA GLY A 124 -10.17 -5.57 -21.32
C GLY A 124 -9.57 -6.92 -20.88
N PHE A 125 -9.52 -7.25 -19.57
CA PHE A 125 -9.09 -8.59 -19.09
C PHE A 125 -10.29 -9.50 -18.78
N ARG A 126 -11.47 -9.22 -19.34
CA ARG A 126 -12.34 -10.35 -19.69
C ARG A 126 -11.64 -11.02 -20.85
N SER A 127 -11.03 -12.18 -20.60
CA SER A 127 -10.77 -13.14 -21.68
C SER A 127 -12.05 -13.17 -22.52
N SER A 128 -11.99 -12.58 -23.71
CA SER A 128 -13.02 -12.78 -24.71
C SER A 128 -12.96 -14.27 -24.99
N ALA A 129 -13.84 -15.03 -24.35
CA ALA A 129 -14.14 -16.37 -24.82
C ALA A 129 -14.43 -16.24 -26.32
N PRO A 130 -13.89 -17.13 -27.17
CA PRO A 130 -14.18 -17.08 -28.60
C PRO A 130 -15.71 -17.10 -28.79
N GLY A 131 -16.26 -15.98 -29.28
CA GLY A 131 -17.71 -15.73 -29.36
C GLY A 131 -18.27 -14.62 -28.45
N ALA A 132 -17.42 -13.86 -27.72
CA ALA A 132 -17.90 -12.72 -26.93
C ALA A 132 -18.53 -11.64 -27.83
N TYR A 133 -19.77 -11.27 -27.49
CA TYR A 133 -20.61 -10.28 -28.17
C TYR A 133 -19.83 -9.03 -28.59
N ASP A 134 -19.83 -8.76 -29.90
CA ASP A 134 -19.29 -7.55 -30.49
C ASP A 134 -20.27 -6.39 -30.23
N PRO A 135 -19.90 -5.40 -29.38
CA PRO A 135 -20.77 -4.26 -29.08
C PRO A 135 -20.99 -3.35 -30.29
N SER A 136 -20.13 -3.44 -31.32
CA SER A 136 -20.34 -2.74 -32.59
C SER A 136 -21.38 -3.44 -33.48
N ALA A 137 -21.63 -4.74 -33.31
CA ALA A 137 -22.63 -5.47 -34.11
C ALA A 137 -24.05 -4.92 -33.91
N GLY A 138 -24.41 -4.57 -32.67
CA GLY A 138 -25.68 -3.89 -32.38
C GLY A 138 -25.74 -2.47 -32.98
N HIS A 139 -24.61 -1.75 -32.98
CA HIS A 139 -24.52 -0.41 -33.56
C HIS A 139 -24.63 -0.43 -35.09
N MET A 140 -23.96 -1.36 -35.76
CA MET A 140 -24.02 -1.52 -37.22
C MET A 140 -25.41 -1.97 -37.67
N ALA A 141 -26.06 -2.91 -36.96
CA ALA A 141 -27.43 -3.31 -37.25
C ALA A 141 -28.44 -2.15 -37.09
N PHE A 142 -28.18 -1.23 -36.16
CA PHE A 142 -28.98 -0.02 -36.00
C PHE A 142 -28.76 0.96 -37.17
N LEU A 143 -27.52 1.15 -37.63
CA LEU A 143 -27.23 2.01 -38.79
C LEU A 143 -27.84 1.43 -40.08
N ASP A 144 -27.71 0.13 -40.31
CA ASP A 144 -28.35 -0.54 -41.45
C ASP A 144 -29.88 -0.38 -41.41
N HIS A 145 -30.49 -0.46 -40.22
CA HIS A 145 -31.92 -0.23 -40.06
C HIS A 145 -32.32 1.22 -40.35
N LEU A 146 -31.49 2.20 -39.98
CA LEU A 146 -31.73 3.62 -40.30
C LEU A 146 -31.60 3.87 -41.81
N ASP A 147 -30.64 3.24 -42.47
CA ASP A 147 -30.46 3.31 -43.92
C ASP A 147 -31.64 2.67 -44.67
N GLU A 148 -32.17 1.54 -44.19
CA GLU A 148 -33.40 0.93 -44.73
C GLU A 148 -34.62 1.84 -44.57
N ILE A 149 -34.77 2.50 -43.42
CA ILE A 149 -35.87 3.45 -43.17
C ILE A 149 -35.75 4.66 -44.10
N ALA A 150 -34.53 5.18 -44.28
CA ALA A 150 -34.26 6.29 -45.18
C ALA A 150 -34.57 5.90 -46.64
N ALA A 151 -34.17 4.70 -47.07
CA ALA A 151 -34.45 4.17 -48.40
C ALA A 151 -35.95 3.96 -48.66
N ARG A 152 -36.72 3.51 -47.66
CA ARG A 152 -38.19 3.39 -47.76
C ARG A 152 -38.90 4.74 -47.86
N LYS A 153 -38.40 5.76 -47.16
CA LYS A 153 -38.93 7.14 -47.26
C LYS A 153 -38.57 7.81 -48.59
N ALA A 154 -37.48 7.39 -49.23
CA ALA A 154 -37.02 7.94 -50.51
C ALA A 154 -37.69 7.29 -51.74
N LYS A 155 -38.41 6.17 -51.58
CA LYS A 155 -39.16 5.54 -52.67
C LYS A 155 -40.56 6.19 -52.74
N PRO A 156 -40.87 7.04 -53.74
CA PRO A 156 -42.19 7.62 -53.83
C PRO A 156 -43.20 6.51 -54.10
N GLU A 157 -44.31 6.58 -53.37
CA GLU A 157 -45.51 5.77 -53.60
C GLU A 157 -46.00 6.06 -55.02
N ALA A 158 -45.61 5.21 -55.96
CA ALA A 158 -46.17 5.22 -57.30
C ALA A 158 -47.60 4.68 -57.19
N ALA A 159 -48.55 5.58 -57.43
CA ALA A 159 -49.95 5.30 -57.66
C ALA A 159 -50.17 4.27 -58.78
#